data_AF-A0A843TA65-F1
#
_entry.id   AF-A0A843TA65-F1
#
_cell.length_a   1.000
_cell.length_b   1.000
_cell.length_c   1.000
_cell.angle_alpha   90.00
_cell.angle_beta   90.00
_cell.angle_gamma   90.00
#
_symmetry.space_group_name_H-M   'P 1'
#
loop_
_entity.id
_entity.type
_entity.pdbx_description
1 polymer ?
#
loop_
_entity_poly.entity_id
_entity_poly.type
_entity_poly.pdbx_seq_one_letter_code
_entity_poly.pdbx_strand_id
1 'polypeptide(L)'
;MLPSAQSASVGARVTAPDDAPELSGVVEVVSPPEWPGVILRLDKPAPALAHFFALSLGGPVMLPVRLYLYGDSAADVARNVEATWQTWLGERFPPISPVE
;
A
#
# COMPACT_ATOMS: atom_id res chain seq x y z
N MET A 1 -20.11 -5.34 -7.71
CA MET A 1 -19.04 -5.86 -8.59
C MET A 1 -17.81 -5.04 -8.26
N LEU A 2 -16.88 -5.58 -7.47
CA LEU A 2 -15.60 -4.89 -7.24
C LEU A 2 -14.89 -4.80 -8.60
N PRO A 3 -14.31 -3.65 -8.98
CA PRO A 3 -13.57 -3.55 -10.23
C PRO A 3 -12.50 -4.64 -10.24
N SER A 4 -12.39 -5.36 -11.36
CA SER A 4 -11.39 -6.41 -11.55
C SER A 4 -10.01 -5.83 -11.28
N ALA A 5 -9.39 -6.22 -10.16
CA ALA A 5 -8.01 -5.86 -9.89
C ALA A 5 -7.17 -6.47 -11.01
N GLN A 6 -6.60 -5.62 -11.87
CA GLN A 6 -5.64 -6.08 -12.86
C GLN A 6 -4.45 -6.66 -12.09
N SER A 7 -4.10 -7.92 -12.36
CA SER A 7 -2.91 -8.52 -11.78
C SER A 7 -1.70 -7.63 -12.07
N ALA A 8 -1.00 -7.21 -11.02
CA ALA A 8 0.19 -6.37 -11.17
C ALA A 8 1.24 -7.08 -12.03
N SER A 9 1.89 -6.34 -12.92
CA SER A 9 3.00 -6.81 -13.75
C SER A 9 4.18 -5.86 -13.64
N VAL A 10 5.40 -6.41 -13.65
CA VAL A 10 6.63 -5.59 -13.57
C VAL A 10 6.67 -4.58 -14.71
N GLY A 11 7.03 -3.34 -14.40
CA GLY A 11 7.04 -2.19 -15.31
C GLY A 11 5.68 -1.50 -15.48
N ALA A 12 4.58 -2.07 -14.98
CA ALA A 12 3.27 -1.43 -15.07
C ALA A 12 3.21 -0.15 -14.24
N ARG A 13 2.59 0.88 -14.81
CA ARG A 13 2.25 2.12 -14.09
C ARG A 13 1.04 1.85 -13.20
N VAL A 14 1.12 2.30 -11.96
CA VAL A 14 0.02 2.21 -10.98
C VAL A 14 -0.23 3.58 -10.37
N THR A 15 -1.50 3.86 -10.13
CA THR A 15 -1.96 5.08 -9.46
C THR A 15 -3.11 4.68 -8.55
N ALA A 16 -3.05 5.10 -7.29
CA ALA A 16 -4.13 4.87 -6.34
C ALA A 16 -5.37 5.66 -6.76
N PRO A 17 -6.58 5.15 -6.45
CA PRO A 17 -7.82 5.88 -6.69
C PRO A 17 -7.92 7.14 -5.83
N ASP A 18 -8.77 8.09 -6.22
CA ASP A 18 -8.90 9.41 -5.58
C ASP A 18 -9.32 9.34 -4.10
N ASP A 19 -9.96 8.26 -3.69
CA ASP A 19 -10.39 8.04 -2.30
C ASP A 19 -9.30 7.39 -1.43
N ALA A 20 -8.10 7.16 -1.97
CA ALA A 20 -6.95 6.56 -1.29
C ALA A 20 -5.79 7.54 -1.05
N PRO A 21 -4.87 7.25 -0.09
CA PRO A 21 -3.68 8.05 0.11
C PRO A 21 -2.93 8.16 -1.22
N GLU A 22 -2.47 9.37 -1.56
CA GLU A 22 -1.83 9.62 -2.85
C GLU A 22 -0.65 8.66 -3.02
N LEU A 23 -0.70 7.88 -4.09
CA LEU A 23 0.34 6.94 -4.46
C LEU A 23 0.34 6.79 -5.97
N SER A 24 1.48 7.01 -6.60
CA SER A 24 1.67 6.74 -8.02
C SER A 24 3.10 6.33 -8.26
N GLY A 25 3.30 5.34 -9.12
CA GLY A 25 4.61 4.75 -9.33
C GLY A 25 4.58 3.64 -10.36
N VAL A 26 5.64 2.86 -10.40
CA VAL A 26 5.75 1.67 -11.24
C VAL A 26 5.97 0.43 -10.40
N VAL A 27 5.48 -0.71 -10.87
CA VAL A 27 5.74 -2.01 -10.25
C VAL A 27 7.18 -2.42 -10.58
N GLU A 28 8.02 -2.57 -9.56
CA GLU A 28 9.40 -3.05 -9.72
C GLU A 28 9.47 -4.56 -9.51
N VAL A 29 8.70 -5.09 -8.55
CA VAL A 29 8.71 -6.52 -8.20
C VAL A 29 7.29 -7.00 -7.97
N VAL A 30 6.99 -8.19 -8.49
CA VAL A 30 5.80 -8.98 -8.14
C VAL A 30 6.30 -10.28 -7.54
N SER A 31 5.95 -10.54 -6.29
CA SER A 31 6.35 -11.76 -5.58
C SER A 31 5.56 -12.99 -6.09
N PRO A 32 6.10 -14.20 -5.95
CA PRO A 32 5.38 -15.43 -6.25
C PRO A 32 4.10 -15.61 -5.43
N PRO A 33 3.12 -16.42 -5.90
CA PRO A 33 1.84 -16.63 -5.21
C PRO A 33 1.96 -17.19 -3.79
N GLU A 34 3.04 -17.92 -3.48
CA GLU A 34 3.30 -18.50 -2.15
C GLU A 34 3.58 -17.40 -1.10
N TRP A 35 4.06 -16.23 -1.55
CA TRP A 35 4.42 -15.09 -0.71
C TRP A 35 3.89 -13.80 -1.36
N PRO A 36 2.56 -13.61 -1.41
CA PRO A 36 1.94 -12.61 -2.25
C PRO A 36 2.33 -11.20 -1.79
N GLY A 37 2.97 -10.45 -2.68
CA GLY A 37 3.42 -9.10 -2.42
C GLY A 37 3.92 -8.39 -3.67
N VAL A 38 4.07 -7.07 -3.55
CA VAL A 38 4.57 -6.19 -4.61
C VAL A 38 5.49 -5.14 -4.03
N ILE A 39 6.53 -4.79 -4.79
CA ILE A 39 7.36 -3.61 -4.53
C ILE A 39 7.12 -2.61 -5.66
N LEU A 40 6.78 -1.38 -5.28
CA LEU A 40 6.59 -0.26 -6.18
C LEU A 40 7.70 0.75 -6.00
N ARG A 41 8.20 1.33 -7.08
CA ARG A 41 8.96 2.58 -7.03
C ARG A 41 8.01 3.73 -7.29
N LEU A 42 7.85 4.58 -6.28
CA LEU A 42 6.89 5.68 -6.28
C LEU A 42 7.53 6.98 -6.77
N ASP A 43 6.73 7.75 -7.48
CA ASP A 43 6.99 9.15 -7.82
C ASP A 43 6.17 10.10 -6.92
N LYS A 44 5.04 9.60 -6.37
CA LYS A 44 4.13 10.31 -5.46
C LYS A 44 3.82 9.48 -4.22
N PRO A 45 3.69 10.08 -3.02
CA PRO A 45 3.70 11.53 -2.74
C PRO A 45 5.11 12.14 -2.72
N ALA A 46 6.13 11.28 -2.72
CA ALA A 46 7.53 11.61 -2.91
C ALA A 46 8.24 10.36 -3.47
N PRO A 47 9.49 10.49 -3.95
CA PRO A 47 10.31 9.34 -4.29
C PRO A 47 10.38 8.33 -3.13
N ALA A 48 9.98 7.09 -3.39
CA ALA A 48 9.94 6.05 -2.38
C ALA A 48 9.99 4.65 -2.98
N LEU A 49 10.35 3.66 -2.14
CA LEU A 49 9.96 2.27 -2.37
C LEU A 49 8.78 1.94 -1.47
N ALA A 50 7.70 1.42 -2.06
CA ALA A 50 6.57 0.90 -1.30
C ALA A 50 6.55 -0.63 -1.38
N HIS A 51 6.38 -1.28 -0.24
CA HIS A 51 6.25 -2.73 -0.16
C HIS A 51 4.91 -3.08 0.48
N PHE A 52 4.10 -3.82 -0.27
CA PHE A 52 2.84 -4.39 0.16
C PHE A 52 2.94 -5.90 0.10
N PHE A 53 2.57 -6.60 1.16
CA PHE A 53 2.51 -8.06 1.13
C PHE A 53 1.40 -8.55 2.06
N ALA A 54 0.70 -9.59 1.63
CA ALA A 54 -0.40 -10.16 2.38
C ALA A 54 0.07 -11.44 3.09
N LEU A 55 -0.16 -11.50 4.40
CA LEU A 55 0.05 -12.70 5.21
C LEU A 55 -1.30 -13.19 5.73
N SER A 56 -1.67 -14.43 5.35
CA SER A 56 -2.80 -15.10 5.97
C SER A 56 -2.41 -15.58 7.37
N LEU A 57 -3.20 -15.21 8.37
CA LEU A 57 -3.01 -15.62 9.77
C LEU A 57 -4.05 -16.66 10.20
N GLY A 58 -4.51 -17.51 9.27
CA GLY A 58 -5.52 -18.54 9.55
C GLY A 58 -6.94 -18.00 9.76
N GLY A 59 -7.20 -16.78 9.27
CA GLY A 59 -8.50 -16.10 9.36
C GLY A 59 -8.35 -14.66 8.88
N PRO A 60 -7.84 -13.74 9.73
CA PRO A 60 -7.51 -12.40 9.28
C PRO A 60 -6.31 -12.43 8.32
N VAL A 61 -6.29 -11.46 7.41
CA VAL A 61 -5.12 -11.15 6.58
C VAL A 61 -4.41 -9.97 7.23
N MET A 62 -3.14 -10.14 7.55
CA MET A 62 -2.27 -9.04 7.89
C MET A 62 -1.69 -8.48 6.59
N LEU A 63 -1.89 -7.20 6.34
CA LEU A 63 -1.35 -6.48 5.17
C LEU A 63 -0.40 -5.38 5.65
N PRO A 64 0.89 -5.67 5.84
CA PRO A 64 1.82 -4.62 6.21
C PRO A 64 2.10 -3.73 4.99
N VAL A 65 1.99 -2.43 5.22
CA VAL A 65 2.34 -1.38 4.26
C VAL A 65 3.63 -0.73 4.74
N ARG A 66 4.66 -0.75 3.90
CA ARG A 66 5.95 -0.12 4.22
C ARG A 66 6.32 0.89 3.14
N LEU A 67 6.62 2.11 3.56
CA LEU A 67 7.06 3.18 2.68
C LEU A 67 8.47 3.61 3.08
N TYR A 68 9.43 3.41 2.18
CA TYR A 68 10.81 3.81 2.34
C TYR A 68 11.03 5.08 1.51
N LEU A 69 10.75 6.23 2.12
CA LEU A 69 10.90 7.55 1.49
C LEU A 69 12.37 7.93 1.35
N TYR A 70 12.74 8.54 0.23
CA TYR A 70 14.09 9.03 -0.02
C TYR A 70 14.10 10.35 -0.82
N GLY A 71 15.26 11.00 -0.85
CA GLY A 71 15.43 12.31 -1.47
C GLY A 71 15.07 13.46 -0.55
N ASP A 72 15.16 14.68 -1.08
CA ASP A 72 15.17 15.92 -0.28
C ASP A 72 13.86 16.17 0.47
N SER A 73 12.72 15.73 -0.09
CA SER A 73 11.39 15.91 0.54
C SER A 73 11.00 14.79 1.50
N ALA A 74 11.81 13.74 1.64
CA ALA A 74 11.44 12.54 2.39
C ALA A 74 11.09 12.84 3.85
N ALA A 75 11.89 13.66 4.52
CA ALA A 75 11.68 14.01 5.93
C ALA A 75 10.39 14.80 6.14
N ASP A 76 10.03 15.68 5.20
CA ASP A 76 8.82 16.48 5.29
C ASP A 76 7.57 15.63 5.06
N VAL A 77 7.60 14.76 4.04
CA VAL A 77 6.49 13.84 3.72
C VAL A 77 6.29 12.80 4.82
N ALA A 78 7.38 12.29 5.41
CA ALA A 78 7.33 11.30 6.48
C ALA A 78 6.51 11.78 7.70
N ARG A 79 6.46 13.10 7.97
CA ARG A 79 5.70 13.65 9.11
C ARG A 79 4.20 13.38 9.03
N ASN A 80 3.65 13.27 7.82
CA ASN A 80 2.21 13.20 7.59
C ASN A 80 1.76 11.90 6.95
N VAL A 81 2.61 11.24 6.16
CA VAL A 81 2.22 10.08 5.36
C VAL A 81 1.65 8.95 6.22
N GLU A 82 2.25 8.67 7.38
CA GLU A 82 1.79 7.59 8.26
C GLU A 82 0.38 7.88 8.80
N ALA A 83 0.14 9.10 9.28
CA ALA A 83 -1.17 9.49 9.82
C ALA A 83 -2.27 9.43 8.74
N THR A 84 -1.97 9.85 7.51
CA THR A 84 -2.91 9.74 6.37
C THR A 84 -3.27 8.28 6.09
N TRP A 85 -2.27 7.40 6.04
CA TRP A 85 -2.49 5.96 5.80
C TRP A 85 -3.26 5.30 6.95
N GLN A 86 -2.91 5.60 8.20
CA GLN A 86 -3.61 5.05 9.37
C GLN A 86 -5.08 5.47 9.41
N THR A 87 -5.37 6.74 9.13
CA THR A 87 -6.75 7.25 9.06
C THR A 87 -7.54 6.51 7.99
N TRP A 88 -7.01 6.46 6.77
CA TRP A 88 -7.65 5.80 5.63
C TRP A 88 -7.91 4.30 5.84
N LEU A 89 -6.95 3.59 6.44
CA LEU A 89 -7.09 2.18 6.78
C LEU A 89 -8.14 1.97 7.88
N GLY A 90 -8.15 2.83 8.90
CA GLY A 90 -9.10 2.74 10.02
C GLY A 90 -10.56 2.94 9.60
N GLU A 91 -10.81 3.81 8.60
CA GLU A 91 -12.16 4.01 8.04
C GLU A 91 -12.68 2.79 7.26
N ARG A 92 -11.78 2.07 6.57
CA ARG A 92 -12.15 0.93 5.69
C ARG A 92 -12.17 -0.41 6.41
N PHE A 93 -11.30 -0.56 7.39
CA PHE A 93 -11.16 -1.77 8.18
C PHE A 93 -11.39 -1.44 9.65
N PRO A 94 -12.62 -1.03 10.02
CA PRO A 94 -12.93 -0.73 11.41
C PRO A 94 -12.68 -1.98 12.26
N PRO A 95 -12.21 -1.82 13.51
CA PRO A 95 -12.03 -2.93 14.41
C PRO A 95 -13.34 -3.70 14.53
N ILE A 96 -13.25 -5.03 14.45
CA ILE A 96 -14.38 -5.92 14.68
C ILE A 96 -14.81 -5.66 16.13
N SER A 97 -15.98 -5.04 16.31
CA SER A 97 -16.54 -4.89 17.65
C SER A 97 -16.78 -6.29 18.22
N PRO A 98 -16.36 -6.58 19.47
CA PRO A 98 -16.71 -7.85 20.09
C PRO A 98 -18.23 -8.02 20.04
N VAL A 99 -18.68 -9.19 19.57
CA VAL A 99 -20.09 -9.57 19.72
C VAL A 99 -20.30 -9.81 21.22
N GLU A 100 -21.21 -9.06 21.86
CA GLU A 100 -21.66 -9.34 23.24
C GLU A 100 -22.26 -10.75 23.37
#